data_AF-A0A5C1ALH5-F1
#
_entry.id   AF-A0A5C1ALH5-F1
#
_cell.length_a   1.000
_cell.length_b   1.000
_cell.length_c   1.000
_cell.angle_alpha   90.00
_cell.angle_beta   90.00
_cell.angle_gamma   90.00
#
_symmetry.space_group_name_H-M   'P 1'
#
loop_
_entity.id
_entity.type
_entity.pdbx_description
1 polymer ?
#
loop_
_entity_poly.entity_id
_entity_poly.type
_entity_poly.pdbx_seq_one_letter_code
_entity_poly.pdbx_strand_id
1 'polypeptide(L)'
;MDAGVIVLVKHKTSRTQRVPKPRVISLDAEIVRLLISIRSRQEGGELVFYNHRGTPWNRSNLSLRLQRGRKKAGIPADAKLYGLRHAFGTRAIVNGVDIKTLAELMGHTTTRVTEHYVHLAGNKAHLHAALRKLNGTVTPTSPLEPSTPPAADPSPDGRTT
;
A
#
# COMPACT_ATOMS: atom_id res chain seq x y z
N MET A 1 20.47 -8.53 -10.88
CA MET A 1 19.28 -7.80 -10.36
C MET A 1 19.68 -7.23 -9.00
N ASP A 2 20.81 -6.52 -8.96
CA ASP A 2 21.66 -6.62 -7.76
C ASP A 2 21.51 -5.44 -6.78
N ALA A 3 20.58 -4.52 -7.09
CA ALA A 3 20.32 -3.32 -6.29
C ALA A 3 18.93 -3.29 -5.62
N GLY A 4 18.16 -4.39 -5.66
CA GLY A 4 16.78 -4.38 -5.13
C GLY A 4 15.82 -3.48 -5.90
N VAL A 5 16.15 -3.16 -7.14
CA VAL A 5 15.38 -2.27 -7.99
C VAL A 5 15.19 -2.89 -9.37
N ILE A 6 13.94 -2.93 -9.84
CA ILE A 6 13.60 -3.25 -11.23
C ILE A 6 13.30 -1.96 -11.97
N VAL A 7 14.03 -1.72 -13.06
CA VAL A 7 13.79 -0.58 -13.96
C VAL A 7 13.10 -1.08 -15.23
N LEU A 8 11.83 -0.72 -15.40
CA LEU A 8 11.06 -1.02 -16.60
C LEU A 8 11.14 0.18 -17.55
N VAL A 9 11.97 0.06 -18.59
CA VAL A 9 12.15 1.08 -19.63
C VAL A 9 11.01 1.01 -20.67
N LYS A 10 10.57 -0.19 -21.03
CA LYS A 10 9.44 -0.42 -21.94
C LYS A 10 8.22 -0.83 -21.14
N HIS A 11 7.16 -0.01 -21.16
CA HIS A 11 5.89 -0.34 -20.51
C HIS A 11 4.71 0.27 -21.29
N LYS A 12 3.48 -0.24 -21.07
CA LYS A 12 2.28 0.19 -21.83
C LYS A 12 2.15 1.72 -21.93
N THR A 13 2.42 2.42 -20.83
CA THR A 13 2.27 3.87 -20.72
C THR A 13 3.44 4.68 -21.28
N SER A 14 4.59 4.07 -21.62
CA SER A 14 5.75 4.81 -22.13
C SER A 14 5.52 5.19 -23.59
N ARG A 15 4.67 4.43 -24.28
CA ARG A 15 4.23 4.70 -25.66
C ARG A 15 3.32 5.92 -25.79
N THR A 16 2.69 6.35 -24.71
CA THR A 16 1.71 7.45 -24.70
C THR A 16 2.29 8.73 -24.09
N GLN A 17 3.49 8.66 -23.50
CA GLN A 17 4.14 9.82 -22.88
C GLN A 17 4.99 10.59 -23.89
N ARG A 18 4.91 11.92 -23.85
CA ARG A 18 5.74 12.82 -24.66
C ARG A 18 7.24 12.69 -24.33
N VAL A 19 7.57 12.40 -23.06
CA VAL A 19 8.90 12.00 -22.60
C VAL A 19 8.77 10.69 -21.82
N PRO A 20 9.29 9.57 -22.34
CA PRO A 20 9.20 8.27 -21.67
C PRO A 20 9.99 8.26 -20.36
N LYS A 21 9.30 8.24 -19.21
CA LYS A 21 9.96 8.08 -17.92
C LYS A 21 10.01 6.60 -17.53
N PRO A 22 11.18 6.02 -17.24
CA PRO A 22 11.26 4.63 -16.82
C PRO A 22 10.52 4.43 -15.49
N ARG A 23 9.89 3.27 -15.33
CA ARG A 23 9.25 2.89 -14.07
C ARG A 23 10.26 2.15 -13.21
N VAL A 24 10.46 2.67 -12.01
CA VAL A 24 11.33 2.08 -11.01
C VAL A 24 10.46 1.37 -9.99
N ILE A 25 10.68 0.07 -9.79
CA ILE A 25 9.97 -0.75 -8.80
C ILE A 25 11.01 -1.20 -7.78
N SER A 26 10.93 -0.64 -6.58
CA SER A 26 11.73 -1.08 -5.44
C SER A 26 11.21 -2.43 -4.93
N LEU A 27 12.11 -3.36 -4.68
CA LEU A 27 11.82 -4.69 -4.20
C LEU A 27 12.54 -4.93 -2.88
N ASP A 28 11.84 -5.62 -1.98
CA ASP A 28 12.45 -6.13 -0.75
C ASP A 28 13.51 -7.19 -1.07
N ALA A 29 14.54 -7.29 -0.22
CA ALA A 29 15.63 -8.25 -0.38
C ALA A 29 15.15 -9.71 -0.49
N GLU A 30 14.08 -10.08 0.23
CA GLU A 30 13.48 -11.41 0.11
C GLU A 30 12.89 -11.66 -1.28
N ILE A 31 12.20 -10.67 -1.84
CA ILE A 31 11.62 -10.75 -3.18
C ILE A 31 12.74 -10.86 -4.21
N VAL A 32 13.82 -10.09 -4.07
CA VAL A 32 14.99 -10.15 -4.95
C VAL A 32 15.59 -11.55 -4.94
N ARG A 33 15.83 -12.12 -3.75
CA ARG A 33 16.34 -13.49 -3.60
C ARG A 33 15.41 -14.50 -4.28
N LEU A 34 14.10 -14.37 -4.09
CA LEU A 34 13.11 -15.23 -4.74
C LEU A 34 13.19 -15.12 -6.27
N LEU A 35 13.22 -13.91 -6.83
CA LEU A 35 13.28 -13.69 -8.29
C LEU A 35 14.58 -14.24 -8.89
N ILE A 36 15.71 -14.08 -8.22
CA ILE A 36 16.99 -14.67 -8.63
C ILE A 36 16.88 -16.19 -8.63
N SER A 37 16.31 -16.80 -7.58
CA SER A 37 16.11 -18.25 -7.51
C SER A 37 15.17 -18.81 -8.57
N ILE A 38 14.20 -18.01 -9.04
CA ILE A 38 13.29 -18.39 -10.12
C ILE A 38 14.03 -18.33 -11.45
N ARG A 39 14.81 -17.25 -11.68
CA ARG A 39 15.60 -17.08 -12.90
C ARG A 39 16.67 -18.16 -13.05
N SER A 40 17.35 -18.55 -11.97
CA SER A 40 18.41 -19.57 -12.02
C SER A 40 17.91 -20.97 -12.42
N ARG A 41 16.60 -21.22 -12.34
CA ARG A 41 15.98 -22.48 -12.78
C ARG A 41 15.76 -22.55 -14.29
N GLN A 42 16.07 -21.48 -15.03
CA GLN A 42 15.85 -21.38 -16.46
C GLN A 42 17.15 -20.91 -17.11
N GLU A 43 17.85 -21.83 -17.77
CA GLU A 43 19.10 -21.52 -18.47
C GLU A 43 18.81 -20.75 -19.76
N GLY A 44 19.57 -19.67 -20.02
CA GLY A 44 19.55 -18.93 -21.30
C GLY A 44 18.36 -18.00 -21.55
N GLY A 45 17.43 -17.84 -20.61
CA GLY A 45 16.25 -16.98 -20.77
C GLY A 45 16.47 -15.50 -20.41
N GLU A 46 15.95 -14.58 -21.24
CA GLU A 46 15.94 -13.13 -20.95
C GLU A 46 14.87 -12.74 -19.90
N LEU A 47 13.78 -13.52 -19.81
CA LEU A 47 12.65 -13.20 -18.92
C LEU A 47 12.83 -13.83 -17.54
N VAL A 48 12.16 -13.23 -16.54
CA VAL A 48 12.12 -13.78 -15.18
C VAL A 48 11.08 -14.89 -15.03
N PHE A 49 9.98 -14.82 -15.78
CA PHE A 49 8.83 -15.71 -15.61
C PHE A 49 8.56 -16.53 -16.87
N TYR A 50 8.97 -17.79 -16.83
CA TYR A 50 8.64 -18.81 -17.82
C TYR A 50 7.61 -19.79 -17.27
N ASN A 51 6.78 -20.34 -18.15
CA ASN A 51 5.89 -21.44 -17.82
C ASN A 51 6.65 -22.78 -17.87
N HIS A 52 5.98 -23.87 -17.50
CA HIS A 52 6.60 -25.21 -17.48
C HIS A 52 7.06 -25.74 -18.86
N ARG A 53 6.69 -25.06 -19.96
CA ARG A 53 7.12 -25.37 -21.33
C ARG A 53 8.24 -24.45 -21.80
N GLY A 54 8.83 -23.64 -20.93
CA GLY A 54 9.89 -22.69 -21.28
C GLY A 54 9.41 -21.48 -22.10
N THR A 55 8.10 -21.24 -22.20
CA THR A 55 7.56 -20.06 -22.91
C THR A 55 7.09 -18.98 -21.94
N PRO A 56 7.01 -17.70 -22.35
CA PRO A 56 6.57 -16.62 -21.47
C PRO A 56 5.17 -16.87 -20.90
N TRP A 57 4.90 -16.39 -19.70
CA TRP A 57 3.54 -16.41 -19.16
C TRP A 57 2.62 -15.52 -19.98
N ASN A 58 1.47 -16.05 -20.37
CA ASN A 58 0.36 -15.27 -20.90
C ASN A 58 -0.66 -14.95 -19.79
N ARG A 59 -1.53 -13.97 -20.06
CA ARG A 59 -2.55 -13.52 -19.09
C ARG A 59 -3.47 -14.67 -18.65
N SER A 60 -3.89 -15.53 -19.57
CA SER A 60 -4.82 -16.63 -19.30
C SER A 60 -4.22 -17.66 -18.33
N ASN A 61 -2.95 -18.03 -18.53
CA ASN A 61 -2.22 -18.94 -17.66
C ASN A 61 -2.02 -18.35 -16.27
N LEU A 62 -1.77 -17.04 -16.18
CA LEU A 62 -1.67 -16.34 -14.90
C LEU A 62 -3.00 -16.35 -14.14
N SER A 63 -4.10 -16.04 -14.82
CA SER A 63 -5.44 -16.11 -14.24
C SER A 63 -5.80 -17.51 -13.76
N LEU A 64 -5.50 -18.55 -14.54
CA LEU A 64 -5.76 -19.94 -14.16
C LEU A 64 -4.96 -20.36 -12.92
N ARG A 65 -3.71 -19.90 -12.82
CA ARG A 65 -2.85 -20.19 -11.66
C ARG A 65 -3.32 -19.47 -10.41
N LEU A 66 -3.76 -18.21 -10.53
CA LEU A 66 -4.45 -17.53 -9.43
C LEU A 66 -5.72 -18.28 -9.03
N GLN A 67 -6.52 -18.75 -9.99
CA GLN A 67 -7.75 -19.51 -9.71
C GLN A 67 -7.46 -20.81 -8.95
N ARG A 68 -6.38 -21.52 -9.30
CA ARG A 68 -5.95 -22.71 -8.56
C ARG A 68 -5.48 -22.35 -7.15
N GLY A 69 -4.70 -21.28 -7.02
CA GLY A 69 -4.23 -20.77 -5.73
C GLY A 69 -5.37 -20.40 -4.79
N ARG A 70 -6.35 -19.61 -5.25
CA ARG A 70 -7.51 -19.22 -4.44
C ARG A 70 -8.35 -20.42 -4.00
N LYS A 71 -8.56 -21.42 -4.88
CA LYS A 71 -9.33 -22.63 -4.54
C LYS A 71 -8.64 -23.40 -3.42
N LYS A 72 -7.30 -23.53 -3.49
CA LYS A 72 -6.51 -24.19 -2.45
C LYS A 72 -6.51 -23.41 -1.13
N ALA A 73 -6.54 -22.08 -1.20
CA ALA A 73 -6.52 -21.19 -0.04
C ALA A 73 -7.92 -20.87 0.54
N GLY A 74 -9.01 -21.40 -0.04
CA GLY A 74 -10.38 -21.08 0.38
C GLY A 74 -10.81 -19.63 0.11
N ILE A 75 -10.15 -18.95 -0.83
CA ILE A 75 -10.43 -17.53 -1.15
C ILE A 75 -11.58 -17.44 -2.17
N PRO A 76 -12.51 -16.46 -2.02
CA PRO A 76 -13.63 -16.23 -2.93
C PRO A 76 -13.27 -16.15 -4.43
N ALA A 77 -14.22 -16.54 -5.28
CA ALA A 77 -14.03 -16.66 -6.73
C ALA A 77 -14.02 -15.31 -7.49
N ASP A 78 -14.45 -14.24 -6.84
CA ASP A 78 -14.39 -12.86 -7.34
C ASP A 78 -13.00 -12.22 -7.12
N ALA A 79 -12.15 -12.81 -6.27
CA ALA A 79 -10.77 -12.38 -6.10
C ALA A 79 -9.97 -12.53 -7.42
N LYS A 80 -9.52 -11.39 -7.95
CA LYS A 80 -8.75 -11.25 -9.19
C LYS A 80 -7.35 -10.71 -8.92
N LEU A 81 -6.43 -10.85 -9.89
CA LEU A 81 -5.06 -10.33 -9.80
C LEU A 81 -5.00 -8.84 -9.48
N TYR A 82 -5.94 -8.04 -10.03
CA TYR A 82 -6.03 -6.61 -9.75
C TYR A 82 -6.36 -6.31 -8.29
N GLY A 83 -7.06 -7.22 -7.61
CA GLY A 83 -7.35 -7.14 -6.17
C GLY A 83 -6.08 -7.13 -5.31
N LEU A 84 -5.00 -7.81 -5.74
CA LEU A 84 -3.71 -7.76 -5.03
C LEU A 84 -3.12 -6.35 -5.04
N ARG A 85 -3.21 -5.66 -6.19
CA ARG A 85 -2.77 -4.26 -6.33
C ARG A 85 -3.61 -3.35 -5.44
N HIS A 86 -4.92 -3.60 -5.38
CA HIS A 86 -5.80 -2.82 -4.52
C HIS A 86 -5.51 -3.02 -3.04
N ALA A 87 -5.36 -4.28 -2.60
CA ALA A 87 -5.02 -4.61 -1.22
C ALA A 87 -3.70 -3.95 -0.79
N PHE A 88 -2.70 -3.91 -1.68
CA PHE A 88 -1.46 -3.17 -1.45
C PHE A 88 -1.71 -1.68 -1.26
N GLY A 89 -2.45 -1.04 -2.17
CA GLY A 89 -2.77 0.40 -2.11
C GLY A 89 -3.50 0.77 -0.82
N THR A 90 -4.56 0.04 -0.48
CA THR A 90 -5.32 0.26 0.75
C THR A 90 -4.46 0.07 1.99
N ARG A 91 -3.67 -1.02 2.07
CA ARG A 91 -2.80 -1.28 3.23
C ARG A 91 -1.71 -0.22 3.39
N ALA A 92 -1.15 0.28 2.30
CA ALA A 92 -0.17 1.37 2.34
C ALA A 92 -0.77 2.66 2.90
N ILE A 93 -1.98 3.05 2.45
CA ILE A 93 -2.68 4.24 2.98
C ILE A 93 -3.02 4.06 4.47
N VAL A 94 -3.54 2.90 4.86
CA VAL A 94 -3.87 2.60 6.28
C VAL A 94 -2.62 2.69 7.16
N ASN A 95 -1.46 2.29 6.65
CA ASN A 95 -0.17 2.42 7.35
C ASN A 95 0.45 3.83 7.27
N GLY A 96 -0.26 4.82 6.73
CA GLY A 96 0.19 6.21 6.69
C GLY A 96 1.30 6.49 5.68
N VAL A 97 1.35 5.72 4.58
CA VAL A 97 2.18 6.04 3.41
C VAL A 97 1.54 7.21 2.66
N ASP A 98 2.35 8.20 2.31
CA ASP A 98 1.91 9.37 1.55
C ASP A 98 1.41 8.98 0.14
N ILE A 99 0.40 9.69 -0.35
CA ILE A 99 -0.29 9.40 -1.61
C ILE A 99 0.65 9.53 -2.81
N LYS A 100 1.55 10.50 -2.81
CA LYS A 100 2.52 10.70 -3.90
C LYS A 100 3.53 9.55 -3.91
N THR A 101 4.04 9.19 -2.74
CA THR A 101 4.94 8.03 -2.56
C THR A 101 4.26 6.73 -3.00
N LEU A 102 2.99 6.53 -2.62
CA LEU A 102 2.22 5.36 -3.04
C LEU A 102 1.98 5.34 -4.56
N ALA A 103 1.65 6.48 -5.16
CA ALA A 103 1.47 6.58 -6.61
C ALA A 103 2.76 6.21 -7.35
N GLU A 104 3.93 6.60 -6.85
CA GLU A 104 5.24 6.22 -7.39
C GLU A 104 5.52 4.72 -7.22
N LEU A 105 5.29 4.15 -6.03
CA LEU A 105 5.43 2.71 -5.77
C LEU A 105 4.51 1.86 -6.68
N MET A 106 3.31 2.34 -6.93
CA MET A 106 2.36 1.71 -7.86
C MET A 106 2.61 2.12 -9.32
N GLY A 107 3.59 2.97 -9.62
CA GLY A 107 3.86 3.48 -10.95
C GLY A 107 2.63 4.11 -11.64
N HIS A 108 1.71 4.72 -10.90
CA HIS A 108 0.61 5.44 -11.53
C HIS A 108 1.13 6.74 -12.14
N THR A 109 0.70 7.06 -13.37
CA THR A 109 1.07 8.33 -14.03
C THR A 109 0.28 9.51 -13.48
N THR A 110 -0.77 9.24 -12.70
CA THR A 110 -1.69 10.25 -12.16
C THR A 110 -2.15 9.80 -10.77
N THR A 111 -2.25 10.73 -9.83
CA THR A 111 -2.71 10.51 -8.45
C THR A 111 -4.20 10.17 -8.34
N ARG A 112 -5.00 10.48 -9.38
CA ARG A 112 -6.45 10.25 -9.43
C ARG A 112 -6.88 8.80 -9.17
N VAL A 113 -6.06 7.83 -9.58
CA VAL A 113 -6.32 6.40 -9.29
C VAL A 113 -5.98 6.05 -7.84
N THR A 114 -5.07 6.81 -7.22
CA THR A 114 -4.64 6.62 -5.83
C THR A 114 -5.60 7.27 -4.84
N GLU A 115 -6.25 8.37 -5.20
CA GLU A 115 -7.34 9.00 -4.43
C GLU A 115 -8.50 8.03 -4.14
N HIS A 116 -8.79 7.12 -5.07
CA HIS A 116 -9.78 6.05 -4.86
C HIS A 116 -9.43 5.14 -3.66
N TYR A 117 -8.15 4.93 -3.35
CA TYR A 117 -7.74 4.15 -2.18
C TYR A 117 -8.00 4.86 -0.86
N VAL A 118 -7.93 6.20 -0.84
CA VAL A 118 -8.20 6.99 0.36
C VAL A 118 -9.68 6.86 0.74
N HIS A 119 -10.57 6.95 -0.25
CA HIS A 119 -12.00 6.73 -0.04
C HIS A 119 -12.31 5.31 0.42
N LEU A 120 -11.67 4.30 -0.17
CA LEU A 120 -11.85 2.90 0.24
C LEU A 120 -11.29 2.61 1.64
N ALA A 121 -10.22 3.30 2.02
CA ALA A 121 -9.61 3.11 3.34
C ALA A 121 -10.51 3.66 4.45
N GLY A 122 -11.43 4.61 4.18
CA GLY A 122 -12.55 5.03 5.03
C GLY A 122 -12.22 5.48 6.47
N ASN A 123 -10.94 5.41 6.87
CA ASN A 123 -10.54 5.38 8.26
C ASN A 123 -9.68 6.61 8.53
N LYS A 124 -10.20 7.50 9.38
CA LYS A 124 -9.52 8.70 9.88
C LYS A 124 -8.23 8.37 10.66
N ALA A 125 -7.93 7.09 10.88
CA ALA A 125 -6.69 6.60 11.46
C ALA A 125 -5.42 7.18 10.79
N HIS A 126 -5.43 7.38 9.46
CA HIS A 126 -4.30 8.00 8.78
C HIS A 126 -4.11 9.48 9.17
N LEU A 127 -5.17 10.20 9.58
CA LEU A 127 -5.09 11.57 10.10
C LEU A 127 -4.40 11.61 11.45
N HIS A 128 -4.70 10.65 12.34
CA HIS A 128 -3.98 10.51 13.62
C HIS A 128 -2.51 10.16 13.41
N ALA A 129 -2.20 9.28 12.46
CA ALA A 129 -0.81 8.97 12.10
C ALA A 129 -0.07 10.18 11.48
N ALA A 130 -0.76 10.99 10.66
CA ALA A 130 -0.21 12.22 10.09
C ALA A 130 0.04 13.30 11.16
N LEU A 131 -0.92 13.51 12.08
CA LEU A 131 -0.75 14.39 13.23
C LEU A 131 0.40 13.94 14.13
N ARG A 132 0.55 12.64 14.38
CA ARG A 132 1.67 12.10 15.17
C ARG A 132 3.02 12.31 14.49
N LYS A 133 3.09 12.30 13.16
CA LYS A 133 4.31 12.66 12.41
C LYS A 133 4.61 14.16 12.49
N LEU A 134 3.59 15.02 12.44
CA LEU A 134 3.71 16.47 12.55
C LEU A 134 4.14 16.93 13.96
N ASN A 135 3.58 16.32 14.99
CA ASN A 135 3.82 16.72 16.38
C ASN A 135 5.19 16.28 16.92
N GLY A 136 5.99 15.53 16.15
CA GLY A 136 7.17 14.85 16.65
C GLY A 136 6.81 13.84 17.74
N THR A 137 7.74 12.96 18.12
CA THR A 137 7.54 12.00 19.20
C THR A 137 7.53 12.70 20.56
N VAL A 138 6.47 13.44 20.87
CA VAL A 138 6.19 13.83 22.26
C VAL A 138 5.43 12.66 22.87
N THR A 139 6.15 11.81 23.58
CA THR A 139 5.55 10.89 24.55
C THR A 139 4.74 11.75 25.52
N PRO A 140 3.42 11.58 25.67
CA PRO A 140 2.72 12.26 26.74
C PRO A 140 3.22 11.67 28.06
N THR A 141 4.10 12.41 28.74
CA THR A 141 4.35 12.22 30.16
C THR A 141 3.06 12.54 30.89
N SER A 142 2.61 11.54 31.66
CA SER A 142 1.59 11.59 32.71
C SER A 142 0.12 11.40 32.29
N PRO A 143 -0.61 10.46 32.95
CA PRO A 143 -2.06 10.42 32.89
C PRO A 143 -2.63 11.69 33.55
N LEU A 144 -3.54 12.36 32.86
CA LEU A 144 -4.40 13.37 33.47
C LEU A 144 -5.34 12.65 34.44
N GLU A 145 -5.12 12.84 35.74
CA GLU A 145 -6.19 12.59 36.71
C GLU A 145 -7.38 13.52 36.41
N PRO A 146 -8.63 13.04 36.49
CA PRO A 146 -9.79 13.88 36.33
C PRO A 146 -9.88 14.84 37.52
N SER A 147 -9.48 16.10 37.33
CA SER A 147 -9.72 17.19 38.27
C SER A 147 -11.23 17.35 38.46
N THR A 148 -11.72 17.02 39.65
CA THR A 148 -13.07 17.32 40.13
C THR A 148 -13.37 18.81 39.91
N PRO A 149 -14.54 19.18 39.33
CA PRO A 149 -14.89 20.59 39.20
C PRO A 149 -15.11 21.21 40.59
N PRO A 150 -14.72 22.48 40.79
CA PRO A 150 -14.80 23.14 42.10
C PRO A 150 -16.25 23.32 42.54
N ALA A 151 -16.48 23.09 43.83
CA ALA A 151 -17.75 23.28 44.51
C ALA A 151 -18.29 24.70 44.28
N ALA A 152 -19.59 24.78 43.95
CA ALA A 152 -20.33 26.02 43.90
C ALA A 152 -20.41 26.65 45.31
N ASP A 153 -19.97 27.90 45.41
CA ASP A 153 -20.10 28.75 46.59
C ASP A 153 -21.60 29.09 46.83
N PRO A 154 -22.07 29.18 48.09
CA PRO A 154 -23.48 29.41 48.37
C PRO A 154 -23.82 30.90 48.21
N SER A 155 -24.87 31.17 47.42
CA SER A 155 -25.46 32.50 47.27
C SER A 155 -25.97 33.03 48.62
N PRO A 156 -25.66 34.29 49.02
CA PRO A 156 -26.31 34.96 50.13
C PRO A 156 -27.56 35.75 49.65
N ASP A 157 -28.34 36.19 50.63
CA ASP A 157 -29.54 37.04 50.58
C ASP A 157 -30.88 36.32 50.28
N GLY A 158 -31.92 36.31 51.13
CA GLY A 158 -32.19 37.07 52.36
C GLY A 158 -33.32 38.08 52.18
N ARG A 159 -34.48 37.77 52.78
CA ARG A 159 -35.70 38.58 53.09
C ARG A 159 -36.83 38.64 52.05
N THR A 160 -38.02 38.12 52.35
CA THR A 160 -39.13 38.64 53.21
C THR A 160 -39.93 39.76 52.54
N THR A 161 -41.08 39.46 51.93
CA THR A 161 -42.44 39.82 52.37
C THR A 161 -43.46 39.18 51.43
#